data_AF-A0A1S6GKZ3-F1
#
_entry.id   AF-A0A1S6GKZ3-F1
#
_cell.length_a   1.000
_cell.length_b   1.000
_cell.length_c   1.000
_cell.angle_alpha   90.00
_cell.angle_beta   90.00
_cell.angle_gamma   90.00
#
_symmetry.space_group_name_H-M   'P 1'
#
loop_
_entity.id
_entity.type
_entity.pdbx_description
1 polymer ?
#
loop_
_entity_poly.entity_id
_entity_poly.type
_entity_poly.pdbx_seq_one_letter_code
_entity_poly.pdbx_strand_id
1 'polypeptide(L)'
;MSTQYDLFGEIEAAELAASAQAAARSASATQFLAETPWPDLLAWWLHPDVIEAQLDHGECKASYRRGRHGTPGWAWAIWRDGLRFEAGDTWQGWQHRPRWCIPWAELRTLRSSRPDTTAQLAALAAGRGHPRAAGWRWWTDPHSLTHGWHPDALQAEQNADWYDGCERPDAAWPDRLMAWQLVIAAVRETTVAAAAPPAASERCDH
;
A
#
# COMPACT_ATOMS: atom_id res chain seq x y z
N MET A 1 38.46 34.34 3.54
CA MET A 1 37.07 34.31 4.04
C MET A 1 36.05 33.81 3.00
N SER A 2 36.45 33.21 1.87
CA SER A 2 35.51 32.81 0.80
C SER A 2 35.11 31.33 0.81
N THR A 3 35.94 30.44 1.37
CA THR A 3 35.70 28.98 1.39
C THR A 3 34.71 28.51 2.44
N GLN A 4 34.54 29.28 3.54
CA GLN A 4 33.63 28.91 4.61
C GLN A 4 32.16 29.18 4.24
N TYR A 5 31.88 30.23 3.47
CA TYR A 5 30.53 30.54 2.95
C TYR A 5 30.08 29.56 1.86
N ASP A 6 31.03 29.07 1.05
CA ASP A 6 30.78 28.06 0.01
C ASP A 6 30.32 26.73 0.64
N LEU A 7 30.99 26.30 1.71
CA LEU A 7 30.64 25.07 2.44
C LEU A 7 29.25 25.13 3.09
N PHE A 8 28.83 26.28 3.63
CA PHE A 8 27.49 26.44 4.20
C PHE A 8 26.40 26.42 3.12
N GLY A 9 26.66 27.06 1.97
CA GLY A 9 25.74 27.03 0.83
C GLY A 9 25.58 25.63 0.23
N GLU A 10 26.68 24.86 0.15
CA GLU A 10 26.65 23.47 -0.31
C GLU A 10 25.86 22.54 0.65
N ILE A 11 26.03 22.72 1.96
CA ILE A 11 25.28 21.95 2.97
C ILE A 11 23.80 22.29 2.91
N GLU A 12 23.43 23.57 2.87
CA GLU A 12 22.04 24.00 2.78
C GLU A 12 21.37 23.48 1.49
N ALA A 13 22.07 23.55 0.36
CA ALA A 13 21.59 22.99 -0.91
C ALA A 13 21.41 21.46 -0.84
N ALA A 14 22.33 20.75 -0.20
CA ALA A 14 22.23 19.30 -0.01
C ALA A 14 21.06 18.92 0.91
N GLU A 15 20.84 19.66 2.00
CA GLU A 15 19.72 19.44 2.92
C GLU A 15 18.36 19.72 2.24
N LEU A 16 18.26 20.80 1.47
CA LEU A 16 17.08 21.13 0.67
C LEU A 16 16.79 20.03 -0.37
N ALA A 17 17.81 19.55 -1.07
CA ALA A 17 17.68 18.47 -2.03
C ALA A 17 17.24 17.16 -1.36
N ALA A 18 17.81 16.82 -0.19
CA ALA A 18 17.44 15.64 0.57
C ALA A 18 15.98 15.70 1.06
N SER A 19 15.55 16.87 1.54
CA SER A 19 14.17 17.13 1.97
C SER A 19 13.18 17.00 0.80
N ALA A 20 13.49 17.61 -0.34
CA ALA A 20 12.67 17.49 -1.56
C ALA A 20 12.54 16.04 -2.03
N GLN A 21 13.63 15.27 -1.98
CA GLN A 21 13.61 13.83 -2.30
C GLN A 21 12.79 13.01 -1.28
N ALA A 22 12.85 13.35 0.01
CA ALA A 22 12.01 12.71 1.02
C ALA A 22 10.52 12.99 0.78
N ALA A 23 10.16 14.23 0.48
CA ALA A 23 8.79 14.62 0.15
C ALA A 23 8.28 13.91 -1.12
N ALA A 24 9.10 13.85 -2.18
CA ALA A 24 8.75 13.13 -3.42
C ALA A 24 8.50 11.64 -3.18
N ARG A 25 9.36 10.97 -2.40
CA ARG A 25 9.18 9.55 -2.03
C ARG A 25 7.91 9.33 -1.21
N SER A 26 7.62 10.22 -0.27
CA SER A 26 6.40 10.15 0.53
C SER A 26 5.14 10.34 -0.33
N ALA A 27 5.16 11.29 -1.25
CA ALA A 27 4.09 11.48 -2.22
C ALA A 27 3.86 10.23 -3.08
N SER A 28 4.94 9.59 -3.57
CA SER A 28 4.85 8.32 -4.30
C SER A 28 4.29 7.18 -3.44
N ALA A 29 4.63 7.12 -2.15
CA ALA A 29 4.09 6.11 -1.23
C ALA A 29 2.57 6.27 -1.04
N THR A 30 2.12 7.50 -0.81
CA THR A 30 0.70 7.84 -0.72
C THR A 30 -0.01 7.52 -2.04
N GLN A 31 0.58 7.86 -3.19
CA GLN A 31 0.02 7.57 -4.50
C GLN A 31 -0.12 6.06 -4.74
N PHE A 32 0.92 5.28 -4.44
CA PHE A 32 0.90 3.82 -4.52
C PHE A 32 -0.25 3.23 -3.70
N LEU A 33 -0.35 3.58 -2.42
CA LEU A 33 -1.37 3.05 -1.52
C LEU A 33 -2.80 3.52 -1.88
N ALA A 34 -2.96 4.69 -2.51
CA ALA A 34 -4.27 5.28 -2.79
C ALA A 34 -4.81 5.01 -4.20
N GLU A 35 -3.95 4.86 -5.21
CA GLU A 35 -4.35 4.68 -6.61
C GLU A 35 -4.31 3.21 -7.03
N THR A 36 -3.33 2.47 -6.53
CA THR A 36 -3.16 1.04 -6.78
C THR A 36 -2.91 0.33 -5.46
N PRO A 37 -3.92 0.32 -4.55
CA PRO A 37 -3.73 -0.19 -3.20
C PRO A 37 -3.18 -1.61 -3.23
N TRP A 38 -2.17 -1.84 -2.39
CA TRP A 38 -1.67 -3.17 -2.09
C TRP A 38 -2.86 -4.08 -1.73
N PRO A 39 -3.02 -5.26 -2.36
CA PRO A 39 -4.20 -6.10 -2.15
C PRO A 39 -4.51 -6.44 -0.70
N ASP A 40 -3.49 -6.62 0.13
CA ASP A 40 -3.71 -6.97 1.53
C ASP A 40 -3.89 -5.74 2.42
N LEU A 41 -3.92 -4.50 1.90
CA LEU A 41 -3.93 -3.27 2.71
C LEU A 41 -5.12 -3.21 3.69
N LEU A 42 -6.34 -3.50 3.23
CA LEU A 42 -7.53 -3.48 4.11
C LEU A 42 -7.47 -4.61 5.15
N ALA A 43 -7.04 -5.81 4.73
CA ALA A 43 -6.86 -6.94 5.64
C ALA A 43 -5.79 -6.67 6.68
N TRP A 44 -4.66 -6.09 6.26
CA TRP A 44 -3.53 -5.70 7.09
C TRP A 44 -3.94 -4.58 8.05
N TRP A 45 -4.76 -3.62 7.62
CA TRP A 45 -5.26 -2.57 8.50
C TRP A 45 -6.06 -3.14 9.67
N LEU A 46 -6.90 -4.13 9.42
CA LEU A 46 -7.73 -4.75 10.45
C LEU A 46 -6.95 -5.76 11.31
N HIS A 47 -6.05 -6.53 10.70
CA HIS A 47 -5.33 -7.63 11.36
C HIS A 47 -3.83 -7.64 10.97
N PRO A 48 -3.05 -6.62 11.36
CA PRO A 48 -1.67 -6.47 10.90
C PRO A 48 -0.81 -7.67 11.26
N ASP A 49 -0.90 -8.18 12.49
CA ASP A 49 -0.08 -9.31 12.94
C ASP A 49 -0.40 -10.62 12.20
N VAL A 50 -1.68 -10.84 11.87
CA VAL A 50 -2.11 -12.05 11.14
C VAL A 50 -1.61 -12.00 9.71
N ILE A 51 -1.74 -10.83 9.06
CA ILE A 51 -1.30 -10.67 7.68
C ILE A 51 0.22 -10.70 7.61
N GLU A 52 0.93 -9.93 8.45
CA GLU A 52 2.40 -9.90 8.49
C GLU A 52 3.02 -11.28 8.73
N ALA A 53 2.44 -12.11 9.60
CA ALA A 53 2.92 -13.47 9.84
C ALA A 53 2.77 -14.42 8.62
N GLN A 54 1.95 -14.05 7.64
CA GLN A 54 1.72 -14.84 6.42
C GLN A 54 2.51 -14.33 5.22
N LEU A 55 3.15 -13.18 5.35
CA LEU A 55 3.87 -12.57 4.25
C LEU A 55 5.11 -13.40 3.92
N ASP A 56 5.14 -13.97 2.73
CA ASP A 56 6.37 -14.51 2.14
C ASP A 56 7.32 -13.33 1.92
N HIS A 57 8.39 -13.25 2.72
CA HIS A 57 9.44 -12.25 2.58
C HIS A 57 10.28 -12.58 1.35
N GLY A 58 9.71 -12.36 0.17
CA GLY A 58 10.24 -12.87 -1.09
C GLY A 58 11.45 -12.08 -1.54
N GLU A 59 12.62 -12.75 -1.64
CA GLU A 59 13.84 -12.08 -2.09
C GLU A 59 13.80 -11.62 -3.57
N CYS A 60 12.98 -12.29 -4.39
CA CYS A 60 12.83 -12.04 -5.84
C CYS A 60 11.37 -11.97 -6.34
N LYS A 61 10.35 -11.88 -5.46
CA LYS A 61 8.93 -11.90 -5.91
C LYS A 61 8.32 -10.51 -5.85
N ALA A 62 8.38 -9.81 -6.98
CA ALA A 62 7.59 -8.60 -7.19
C ALA A 62 6.22 -8.94 -7.79
N SER A 63 5.20 -8.19 -7.37
CA SER A 63 3.88 -8.14 -7.97
C SER A 63 3.71 -6.84 -8.73
N TYR A 64 2.83 -6.80 -9.72
CA TYR A 64 2.55 -5.59 -10.50
C TYR A 64 1.07 -5.49 -10.83
N ARG A 65 0.53 -4.27 -10.74
CA ARG A 65 -0.83 -3.94 -11.16
C ARG A 65 -0.80 -2.65 -11.95
N ARG A 66 -1.39 -2.68 -13.15
CA ARG A 66 -1.50 -1.51 -14.04
C ARG A 66 -2.35 -0.41 -13.41
N GLY A 67 -2.01 0.84 -13.72
CA GLY A 67 -2.81 1.99 -13.37
C GLY A 67 -4.05 2.11 -14.27
N ARG A 68 -4.93 3.06 -13.92
CA ARG A 68 -6.16 3.32 -14.69
C ARG A 68 -5.84 3.93 -16.05
N HIS A 69 -6.71 3.71 -17.04
CA HIS A 69 -6.63 4.38 -18.35
C HIS A 69 -5.27 4.28 -19.08
N GLY A 70 -4.54 3.18 -18.88
CA GLY A 70 -3.25 2.97 -19.53
C GLY A 70 -2.08 3.70 -18.86
N THR A 71 -2.28 4.29 -17.67
CA THR A 71 -1.15 4.83 -16.89
C THR A 71 -0.24 3.71 -16.38
N PRO A 72 1.06 4.01 -16.21
CA PRO A 72 1.97 3.09 -15.53
C PRO A 72 1.39 2.70 -14.17
N GLY A 73 1.47 1.41 -13.88
CA GLY A 73 1.01 0.85 -12.63
C GLY A 73 2.01 1.00 -11.50
N TRP A 74 1.86 0.15 -10.50
CA TRP A 74 2.82 0.03 -9.41
C TRP A 74 3.30 -1.40 -9.30
N ALA A 75 4.60 -1.56 -9.17
CA ALA A 75 5.23 -2.78 -8.73
C ALA A 75 5.37 -2.73 -7.21
N TRP A 76 5.15 -3.85 -6.53
CA TRP A 76 5.39 -3.96 -5.09
C TRP A 76 5.98 -5.31 -4.72
N ALA A 77 6.69 -5.34 -3.61
CA ALA A 77 7.20 -6.57 -3.03
C ALA A 77 7.13 -6.49 -1.51
N ILE A 78 6.92 -7.62 -0.87
CA ILE A 78 6.79 -7.68 0.58
C ILE A 78 8.12 -8.16 1.15
N TRP A 79 8.63 -7.47 2.17
CA TRP A 79 9.94 -7.77 2.72
C TRP A 79 9.98 -7.67 4.24
N ARG A 80 11.07 -8.13 4.86
CA ARG A 80 11.28 -8.01 6.31
C ARG A 80 11.29 -6.56 6.82
N ASP A 81 11.72 -5.62 5.96
CA ASP A 81 11.88 -4.20 6.33
C ASP A 81 10.61 -3.38 6.05
N GLY A 82 9.73 -3.84 5.16
CA GLY A 82 8.52 -3.12 4.82
C GLY A 82 7.87 -3.58 3.52
N LEU A 83 6.92 -2.75 3.09
CA LEU A 83 6.26 -2.86 1.79
C LEU A 83 7.06 -2.06 0.77
N ARG A 84 7.69 -2.77 -0.17
CA ARG A 84 8.46 -2.18 -1.25
C ARG A 84 7.57 -1.78 -2.40
N PHE A 85 7.88 -0.69 -3.06
CA PHE A 85 7.09 -0.18 -4.17
C PHE A 85 7.93 0.61 -5.18
N GLU A 86 7.51 0.63 -6.44
CA GLU A 86 8.10 1.41 -7.52
C GLU A 86 7.08 1.61 -8.64
N ALA A 87 7.14 2.77 -9.30
CA ALA A 87 6.24 3.05 -10.42
C ALA A 87 6.62 2.17 -11.62
N GLY A 88 5.61 1.73 -12.38
CA GLY A 88 5.79 0.76 -13.46
C GLY A 88 6.66 1.23 -14.62
N ASP A 89 6.81 2.54 -14.78
CA ASP A 89 7.66 3.17 -15.80
C ASP A 89 9.15 3.22 -15.43
N THR A 90 9.45 3.14 -14.13
CA THR A 90 10.81 3.18 -13.58
C THR A 90 11.29 1.80 -13.10
N TRP A 91 10.35 0.91 -12.82
CA TRP A 91 10.64 -0.45 -12.38
C TRP A 91 11.27 -1.31 -13.49
N GLN A 92 12.39 -1.94 -13.18
CA GLN A 92 13.21 -2.72 -14.12
C GLN A 92 12.68 -4.13 -14.43
N GLY A 93 11.47 -4.47 -13.95
CA GLY A 93 10.79 -5.73 -14.24
C GLY A 93 10.99 -6.81 -13.17
N TRP A 94 10.42 -8.00 -13.43
CA TRP A 94 10.18 -9.05 -12.42
C TRP A 94 11.39 -9.55 -11.64
N GLN A 95 12.60 -9.42 -12.21
CA GLN A 95 13.86 -9.81 -11.56
C GLN A 95 14.41 -8.74 -10.62
N HIS A 96 13.78 -7.56 -10.57
CA HIS A 96 14.24 -6.43 -9.79
C HIS A 96 13.30 -6.17 -8.63
N ARG A 97 13.90 -6.06 -7.45
CA ARG A 97 13.21 -5.61 -6.25
C ARG A 97 12.83 -4.14 -6.42
N PRO A 98 11.56 -3.75 -6.17
CA PRO A 98 11.17 -2.35 -6.17
C PRO A 98 12.05 -1.52 -5.22
N ARG A 99 12.46 -0.35 -5.71
CA ARG A 99 13.47 0.48 -5.03
C ARG A 99 13.00 0.97 -3.67
N TRP A 100 11.83 1.60 -3.61
CA TRP A 100 11.37 2.31 -2.42
C TRP A 100 10.74 1.37 -1.40
N CYS A 101 10.76 1.76 -0.13
CA CYS A 101 10.21 0.95 0.96
C CYS A 101 9.38 1.81 1.89
N ILE A 102 8.15 1.40 2.17
CA ILE A 102 7.37 1.89 3.30
C ILE A 102 7.66 0.95 4.47
N PRO A 103 8.41 1.39 5.50
CA PRO A 103 8.70 0.53 6.65
C PRO A 103 7.43 0.05 7.34
N TRP A 104 7.43 -1.18 7.88
CA TRP A 104 6.27 -1.68 8.65
C TRP A 104 5.92 -0.76 9.82
N ALA A 105 6.92 -0.13 10.45
CA ALA A 105 6.71 0.86 11.50
C ALA A 105 5.92 2.09 10.99
N GLU A 106 6.21 2.59 9.79
CA GLU A 106 5.51 3.73 9.20
C GLU A 106 4.06 3.38 8.85
N LEU A 107 3.82 2.19 8.28
CA LEU A 107 2.45 1.71 8.06
C LEU A 107 1.69 1.55 9.38
N ARG A 108 2.32 1.01 10.43
CA ARG A 108 1.72 0.92 11.77
C ARG A 108 1.42 2.30 12.36
N THR A 109 2.31 3.27 12.19
CA THR A 109 2.09 4.66 12.60
C THR A 109 0.86 5.24 11.90
N LEU A 110 0.76 5.10 10.58
CA LEU A 110 -0.41 5.50 9.78
C LEU A 110 -1.71 4.91 10.33
N ARG A 111 -1.72 3.61 10.67
CA ARG A 111 -2.89 2.96 11.25
C ARG A 111 -3.19 3.50 12.65
N SER A 112 -2.18 3.60 13.50
CA SER A 112 -2.32 3.99 14.90
C SER A 112 -2.76 5.44 15.09
N SER A 113 -2.43 6.33 14.15
CA SER A 113 -2.87 7.72 14.15
C SER A 113 -4.34 7.89 13.74
N ARG A 114 -5.02 6.80 13.35
CA ARG A 114 -6.42 6.78 12.92
C ARG A 114 -7.27 5.77 13.68
N PRO A 115 -7.48 5.98 14.98
CA PRO A 115 -8.34 5.10 15.78
C PRO A 115 -9.79 5.10 15.28
N ASP A 116 -10.33 6.26 14.87
CA ASP A 116 -11.71 6.38 14.41
C ASP A 116 -11.95 5.64 13.09
N THR A 117 -11.04 5.78 12.12
CA THR A 117 -11.09 5.00 10.88
C THR A 117 -11.01 3.50 11.20
N THR A 118 -10.11 3.11 12.09
CA THR A 118 -9.95 1.70 12.48
C THR A 118 -11.23 1.14 13.14
N ALA A 119 -11.89 1.92 13.99
CA ALA A 119 -13.17 1.54 14.60
C ALA A 119 -14.30 1.39 13.57
N GLN A 120 -14.39 2.32 12.61
CA GLN A 120 -15.38 2.24 11.54
C GLN A 120 -15.14 1.02 10.63
N LEU A 121 -13.89 0.76 10.26
CA LEU A 121 -13.53 -0.43 9.48
C LEU A 121 -13.87 -1.72 10.23
N ALA A 122 -13.61 -1.78 11.53
CA ALA A 122 -13.95 -2.93 12.36
C ALA A 122 -15.48 -3.15 12.42
N ALA A 123 -16.28 -2.07 12.46
CA ALA A 123 -17.74 -2.16 12.41
C ALA A 123 -18.24 -2.70 11.05
N LEU A 124 -17.65 -2.28 9.94
CA LEU A 124 -17.97 -2.79 8.59
C LEU A 124 -17.54 -4.26 8.40
N ALA A 125 -16.45 -4.66 9.06
CA ALA A 125 -15.93 -6.02 9.04
C ALA A 125 -16.61 -6.98 10.02
N ALA A 126 -17.48 -6.47 10.91
CA ALA A 126 -18.17 -7.29 11.90
C ALA A 126 -19.04 -8.37 11.22
N GLY A 127 -18.95 -9.61 11.71
CA GLY A 127 -19.69 -10.75 11.13
C GLY A 127 -19.14 -11.29 9.81
N ARG A 128 -18.00 -10.78 9.31
CA ARG A 128 -17.37 -11.25 8.06
C ARG A 128 -16.44 -12.46 8.25
N GLY A 129 -16.32 -12.96 9.47
CA GLY A 129 -15.59 -14.19 9.80
C GLY A 129 -14.08 -13.99 10.02
N HIS A 130 -13.33 -15.09 10.00
CA HIS A 130 -11.89 -15.08 10.28
C HIS A 130 -11.11 -14.44 9.12
N PRO A 131 -10.04 -13.65 9.38
CA PRO A 131 -9.15 -13.08 8.36
C PRO A 131 -8.50 -14.05 7.36
N ARG A 132 -8.68 -15.35 7.58
CA ARG A 132 -8.10 -16.44 6.78
C ARG A 132 -9.16 -17.14 5.92
N ALA A 133 -10.43 -16.81 6.10
CA ALA A 133 -11.52 -17.39 5.33
C ALA A 133 -11.53 -16.84 3.90
N ALA A 134 -12.07 -17.63 2.95
CA ALA A 134 -12.20 -17.21 1.56
C ALA A 134 -13.07 -15.95 1.43
N GLY A 135 -14.19 -15.88 2.16
CA GLY A 135 -15.07 -14.71 2.18
C GLY A 135 -14.37 -13.43 2.68
N TRP A 136 -13.41 -13.56 3.60
CA TRP A 136 -12.60 -12.43 4.05
C TRP A 136 -11.70 -11.91 2.93
N ARG A 137 -10.99 -12.82 2.23
CA ARG A 137 -10.12 -12.45 1.11
C ARG A 137 -10.88 -11.74 0.00
N TRP A 138 -12.09 -12.21 -0.29
CA TRP A 138 -12.99 -11.57 -1.25
C TRP A 138 -13.41 -10.16 -0.78
N TRP A 139 -13.80 -10.02 0.50
CA TRP A 139 -14.22 -8.74 1.05
C TRP A 139 -13.07 -7.71 1.08
N THR A 140 -11.86 -8.16 1.40
CA THR A 140 -10.66 -7.32 1.38
C THR A 140 -9.98 -7.25 0.03
N ASP A 141 -10.58 -7.67 -1.08
CA ASP A 141 -9.95 -7.51 -2.39
C ASP A 141 -10.18 -6.07 -2.89
N PRO A 142 -9.14 -5.30 -3.25
CA PRO A 142 -9.30 -3.96 -3.83
C PRO A 142 -9.84 -3.96 -5.27
N HIS A 143 -10.15 -5.12 -5.88
CA HIS A 143 -10.63 -5.18 -7.27
C HIS A 143 -11.87 -4.29 -7.52
N SER A 144 -12.74 -4.18 -6.51
CA SER A 144 -13.90 -3.27 -6.48
C SER A 144 -13.56 -1.80 -6.75
N LEU A 145 -12.30 -1.40 -6.56
CA LEU A 145 -11.80 -0.03 -6.76
C LEU A 145 -11.28 0.22 -8.18
N THR A 146 -11.20 -0.78 -9.04
CA THR A 146 -10.69 -0.59 -10.39
C THR A 146 -11.80 -0.09 -11.33
N HIS A 147 -11.70 1.16 -11.81
CA HIS A 147 -12.44 1.57 -12.99
C HIS A 147 -11.68 1.07 -14.22
N GLY A 148 -12.31 0.19 -14.99
CA GLY A 148 -11.68 -0.47 -16.13
C GLY A 148 -12.20 -1.87 -16.44
N TRP A 149 -13.09 -2.41 -15.61
CA TRP A 149 -13.90 -3.58 -15.96
C TRP A 149 -15.27 -3.10 -16.44
N HIS A 150 -15.84 -3.83 -17.40
CA HIS A 150 -17.17 -3.56 -17.96
C HIS A 150 -18.18 -3.32 -16.80
N PRO A 151 -19.15 -2.40 -16.89
CA PRO A 151 -20.15 -2.16 -15.84
C PRO A 151 -20.79 -3.45 -15.29
N ASP A 152 -20.89 -4.49 -16.11
CA ASP A 152 -21.35 -5.82 -15.74
C ASP A 152 -20.50 -6.51 -14.66
N ALA A 153 -19.21 -6.20 -14.51
CA ALA A 153 -18.39 -6.75 -13.43
C ALA A 153 -18.82 -6.18 -12.08
N LEU A 154 -19.03 -4.85 -12.00
CA LEU A 154 -19.56 -4.17 -10.81
C LEU A 154 -20.99 -4.60 -10.48
N GLN A 155 -21.81 -4.88 -11.49
CA GLN A 155 -23.14 -5.47 -11.31
C GLN A 155 -23.08 -6.95 -10.94
N ALA A 156 -22.12 -7.71 -11.46
CA ALA A 156 -21.89 -9.11 -11.08
C ALA A 156 -21.42 -9.23 -9.63
N GLU A 157 -20.62 -8.27 -9.13
CA GLU A 157 -20.23 -8.23 -7.71
C GLU A 157 -21.42 -7.95 -6.77
N GLN A 158 -22.56 -7.47 -7.29
CA GLN A 158 -23.80 -7.30 -6.52
C GLN A 158 -24.63 -8.60 -6.46
N ASN A 159 -24.17 -9.69 -7.06
CA ASN A 159 -24.88 -10.97 -6.99
C ASN A 159 -24.80 -11.56 -5.58
N ALA A 160 -25.95 -11.73 -4.93
CA ALA A 160 -26.07 -12.30 -3.59
C ALA A 160 -25.44 -13.69 -3.45
N ASP A 161 -25.40 -14.49 -4.52
CA ASP A 161 -24.80 -15.84 -4.51
C ASP A 161 -23.29 -15.82 -4.23
N TRP A 162 -22.60 -14.70 -4.50
CA TRP A 162 -21.16 -14.55 -4.20
C TRP A 162 -20.89 -14.39 -2.70
N TYR A 163 -21.95 -14.18 -1.91
CA TYR A 163 -21.91 -13.94 -0.48
C TYR A 163 -22.51 -15.09 0.33
N ASP A 164 -22.60 -16.28 -0.26
CA ASP A 164 -23.08 -17.47 0.43
C ASP A 164 -22.28 -17.71 1.73
N GLY A 165 -22.99 -17.94 2.83
CA GLY A 165 -22.41 -18.04 4.19
C GLY A 165 -22.08 -16.71 4.88
N CYS A 166 -22.40 -15.56 4.29
CA CYS A 166 -22.24 -14.25 4.93
C CYS A 166 -23.46 -13.88 5.79
N GLU A 167 -23.25 -13.33 6.99
CA GLU A 167 -24.34 -12.94 7.90
C GLU A 167 -25.21 -11.79 7.33
N ARG A 168 -24.65 -10.95 6.45
CA ARG A 168 -25.30 -9.75 5.90
C ARG A 168 -24.97 -9.56 4.41
N PRO A 169 -25.52 -10.37 3.50
CA PRO A 169 -25.19 -10.34 2.07
C PRO A 169 -25.59 -9.01 1.41
N ASP A 170 -26.77 -8.46 1.72
CA ASP A 170 -27.27 -7.20 1.12
C ASP A 170 -26.38 -5.98 1.43
N ALA A 171 -25.71 -5.98 2.59
CA ALA A 171 -24.81 -4.90 2.99
C ALA A 171 -23.35 -5.17 2.60
N ALA A 172 -23.02 -6.38 2.14
CA ALA A 172 -21.63 -6.82 1.96
C ALA A 172 -20.87 -6.01 0.90
N TRP A 173 -21.52 -5.74 -0.23
CA TRP A 173 -20.99 -4.90 -1.28
C TRP A 173 -20.78 -3.43 -0.85
N PRO A 174 -21.81 -2.70 -0.36
CA PRO A 174 -21.64 -1.32 0.07
C PRO A 174 -20.67 -1.18 1.25
N ASP A 175 -20.66 -2.13 2.19
CA ASP A 175 -19.70 -2.14 3.30
C ASP A 175 -18.26 -2.30 2.81
N ARG A 176 -18.02 -3.19 1.83
CA ARG A 176 -16.70 -3.36 1.18
C ARG A 176 -16.25 -2.07 0.51
N LEU A 177 -17.11 -1.43 -0.26
CA LEU A 177 -16.78 -0.18 -0.96
C LEU A 177 -16.46 0.94 0.04
N MET A 178 -17.29 1.09 1.08
CA MET A 178 -17.08 2.07 2.14
C MET A 178 -15.77 1.80 2.90
N ALA A 179 -15.47 0.55 3.22
CA ALA A 179 -14.23 0.18 3.91
C ALA A 179 -12.99 0.59 3.11
N TRP A 180 -13.00 0.32 1.81
CA TRP A 180 -11.91 0.76 0.94
C TRP A 180 -11.81 2.28 0.78
N GLN A 181 -12.93 2.98 0.67
CA GLN A 181 -12.95 4.45 0.62
C GLN A 181 -12.37 5.05 1.91
N LEU A 182 -12.72 4.49 3.07
CA LEU A 182 -12.18 4.91 4.37
C LEU A 182 -10.67 4.71 4.47
N VAL A 183 -10.15 3.54 4.07
CA VAL A 183 -8.70 3.27 4.06
C VAL A 183 -7.97 4.20 3.09
N ILE A 184 -8.51 4.44 1.90
CA ILE A 184 -7.86 5.32 0.90
C ILE A 184 -7.88 6.77 1.37
N ALA A 185 -8.99 7.25 1.94
CA ALA A 185 -9.06 8.59 2.52
C ALA A 185 -8.02 8.75 3.64
N ALA A 186 -7.95 7.76 4.53
CA ALA A 186 -6.94 7.70 5.59
C ALA A 186 -5.50 7.72 5.06
N VAL A 187 -5.21 7.03 3.97
CA VAL A 187 -3.89 7.10 3.31
C VAL A 187 -3.64 8.49 2.72
N ARG A 188 -4.62 9.10 2.06
CA ARG A 188 -4.46 10.41 1.39
C ARG A 188 -4.25 11.57 2.36
N GLU A 189 -4.86 11.48 3.54
CA GLU A 189 -4.80 12.52 4.57
C GLU A 189 -3.57 12.40 5.48
N THR A 190 -2.72 11.37 5.32
CA THR A 190 -1.49 11.23 6.08
C THR A 190 -0.28 11.03 5.19
N THR A 191 0.77 11.77 5.51
CA THR A 191 2.09 11.60 4.94
C THR A 191 2.67 10.27 5.41
N VAL A 192 2.94 9.37 4.47
CA VAL A 192 3.58 8.07 4.75
C VAL A 192 5.04 8.18 4.36
N ALA A 193 5.97 8.04 5.32
CA ALA A 193 7.38 8.11 5.01
C ALA A 193 7.83 6.88 4.21
N ALA A 194 8.65 7.11 3.19
CA ALA A 194 9.28 6.05 2.40
C ALA A 194 10.80 6.21 2.39
N ALA A 195 11.48 5.10 2.65
CA ALA A 195 12.92 5.03 2.68
C ALA A 195 13.47 4.63 1.31
N ALA A 196 14.67 5.15 1.00
CA ALA A 196 15.55 4.51 0.02
C ALA A 196 15.96 3.13 0.55
N PRO A 197 16.29 2.17 -0.34
CA PRO A 197 17.00 1.00 0.12
C PRO A 197 18.31 1.48 0.79
N PRO A 198 18.78 0.82 1.85
CA PRO A 198 20.13 1.08 2.32
C PRO A 198 21.05 0.97 1.10
N ALA A 199 21.95 1.94 0.92
CA ALA A 199 23.00 1.83 -0.08
C ALA A 199 23.58 0.42 0.07
N ALA A 200 23.67 -0.33 -1.03
CA ALA A 200 24.26 -1.65 -0.99
C ALA A 200 25.58 -1.50 -0.25
N SER A 201 25.64 -2.00 0.98
CA SER A 201 26.92 -2.16 1.67
C SER A 201 27.75 -2.90 0.64
N GLU A 202 28.87 -2.32 0.24
CA GLU A 202 29.92 -3.02 -0.50
C GLU A 202 30.18 -4.32 0.26
N ARG A 203 29.49 -5.40 -0.12
CA ARG A 203 29.89 -6.75 0.22
C ARG A 203 30.95 -7.11 -0.81
N CYS A 204 32.08 -6.44 -0.68
CA CYS A 204 33.32 -7.19 -0.67
C CYS A 204 33.27 -7.99 0.63
N ASP A 205 33.18 -9.31 0.51
CA ASP A 205 34.00 -10.25 1.27
C ASP A 205 33.69 -11.67 0.77
N HIS A 206 34.65 -12.13 -0.03
CA HIS A 206 35.13 -13.48 -0.35
C HIS A 206 34.20 -14.70 -0.24
#